data_AF-I5C1L6-F1
#
_entry.id   AF-I5C1L6-F1
#
_cell.length_a   1.000
_cell.length_b   1.000
_cell.length_c   1.000
_cell.angle_alpha   90.00
_cell.angle_beta   90.00
_cell.angle_gamma   90.00
#
_symmetry.space_group_name_H-M   'P 1'
#
loop_
_entity.id
_entity.type
_entity.pdbx_description
1 polymer ?
#
loop_
_entity_poly.entity_id
_entity_poly.type
_entity_poly.pdbx_seq_one_letter_code
_entity_poly.pdbx_strand_id
1 'polypeptide(L)'
;MRELAGEMEVNRNTVMRAYALLEEEGILDNKRGIGFFVSPAAKSRIQEKKKADFYRDELPPFLRQVRLLGLKGSDLTELLHVIQENEDK
;
A
#
# COMPACT_ATOMS: atom_id res chain seq x y z
N MET A 1 10.06 -13.59 16.54
CA MET A 1 9.34 -12.68 17.47
C MET A 1 10.24 -12.02 18.52
N ARG A 2 11.23 -12.69 19.13
CA ARG A 2 12.19 -12.01 20.03
C ARG A 2 13.21 -11.14 19.30
N GLU A 3 13.55 -11.46 18.05
CA GLU A 3 14.53 -10.68 17.27
C GLU A 3 13.95 -9.34 16.76
N LEU A 4 12.74 -9.32 16.21
CA LEU A 4 12.14 -8.09 15.66
C LEU A 4 11.86 -6.99 16.70
N ALA A 5 11.59 -7.37 17.96
CA ALA A 5 11.35 -6.44 19.05
C ALA A 5 12.65 -5.79 19.60
N GLY A 6 13.82 -6.40 19.33
CA GLY A 6 15.12 -5.84 19.73
C GLY A 6 15.60 -4.73 18.80
N GLU A 7 15.23 -4.77 17.51
CA GLU A 7 15.68 -3.78 16.51
C GLU A 7 14.79 -2.54 16.39
N MET A 8 13.53 -2.62 16.82
CA MET A 8 12.56 -1.53 16.59
C MET A 8 12.13 -0.77 17.87
N GLU A 9 12.67 -1.11 19.05
CA GLU A 9 12.30 -0.53 20.37
C GLU A 9 10.79 -0.44 20.67
N VAL A 10 9.95 -1.19 19.94
CA VAL A 10 8.50 -1.15 20.08
C VAL A 10 8.03 -2.25 21.02
N ASN A 11 7.01 -1.91 21.83
CA ASN A 11 6.36 -2.85 22.72
C ASN A 11 5.92 -4.12 21.97
N ARG A 12 6.23 -5.30 22.52
CA ARG A 12 5.83 -6.60 21.97
C ARG A 12 4.35 -6.69 21.61
N ASN A 13 3.48 -6.02 22.38
CA ASN A 13 2.05 -5.95 22.08
C ASN A 13 1.77 -5.22 20.76
N THR A 14 2.53 -4.17 20.42
CA THR A 14 2.42 -3.46 19.15
C THR A 14 2.80 -4.34 17.98
N VAL A 15 3.89 -5.11 18.11
CA VAL A 15 4.29 -6.09 17.09
C VAL A 15 3.20 -7.15 16.92
N MET A 16 2.67 -7.72 18.01
CA MET A 16 1.58 -8.69 17.93
C MET A 16 0.33 -8.12 17.24
N ARG A 17 -0.04 -6.87 17.54
CA ARG A 17 -1.17 -6.20 16.87
C ARG A 17 -0.91 -5.99 15.37
N ALA A 18 0.30 -5.61 14.99
CA ALA A 18 0.68 -5.48 13.59
C ALA A 18 0.57 -6.81 12.83
N TYR A 19 1.04 -7.91 13.42
CA TYR A 19 0.91 -9.24 12.80
C TYR A 19 -0.56 -9.69 12.68
N ALA A 20 -1.39 -9.42 13.69
CA ALA A 20 -2.81 -9.72 13.63
C ALA A 20 -3.53 -8.93 12.52
N LEU A 21 -3.19 -7.64 12.35
CA LEU A 21 -3.72 -6.81 11.25
C LEU A 21 -3.30 -7.37 9.88
N LEU A 22 -2.04 -7.79 9.74
CA LEU A 22 -1.55 -8.37 8.49
C LEU A 22 -2.20 -9.75 8.20
N GLU A 23 -2.56 -10.51 9.23
CA GLU A 23 -3.34 -11.74 9.09
C GLU A 23 -4.78 -11.46 8.66
N GLU A 24 -5.45 -10.49 9.29
CA GLU A 24 -6.80 -10.05 8.94
C GLU A 24 -6.87 -9.52 7.49
N GLU A 25 -5.85 -8.79 7.05
CA GLU A 25 -5.72 -8.32 5.67
C GLU A 25 -5.39 -9.45 4.68
N GLY A 26 -5.12 -10.66 5.16
CA GLY A 26 -4.74 -11.82 4.34
C GLY A 26 -3.36 -11.67 3.69
N ILE A 27 -2.50 -10.84 4.27
CA ILE A 27 -1.09 -10.68 3.86
C ILE A 27 -0.25 -11.78 4.51
N LEU A 28 -0.58 -12.16 5.75
CA LEU A 28 0.04 -13.26 6.47
C LEU A 28 -0.96 -14.40 6.71
N ASP A 29 -0.46 -15.63 6.62
CA ASP A 29 -1.18 -16.84 6.99
C ASP A 29 -0.54 -17.44 8.24
N ASN A 30 -1.35 -17.74 9.25
CA ASN A 30 -0.90 -18.39 10.48
C ASN A 30 -0.95 -19.91 10.35
N LYS A 31 0.22 -20.54 10.40
CA LYS A 31 0.34 -22.00 10.51
C LYS A 31 0.47 -22.38 11.99
N ARG A 32 -0.61 -22.95 12.54
CA ARG A 32 -0.70 -23.34 13.96
C ARG A 32 0.54 -24.13 14.38
N GLY A 33 1.22 -23.65 15.42
CA GLY A 33 2.42 -24.28 16.00
C GLY A 33 3.73 -23.99 15.28
N ILE A 34 3.72 -23.27 14.15
CA ILE A 34 4.91 -23.01 13.32
C ILE A 34 5.17 -21.50 13.20
N GLY A 35 4.13 -20.67 13.07
CA GLY A 35 4.23 -19.21 13.00
C GLY A 35 3.51 -18.59 11.80
N PHE A 36 3.86 -17.35 11.47
CA PHE A 36 3.28 -16.59 10.35
C PHE A 36 4.09 -16.76 9.07
N PHE A 37 3.40 -16.89 7.94
CA PHE A 37 3.98 -17.00 6.61
C PHE A 37 3.35 -15.98 5.67
N VAL A 38 4.09 -15.50 4.67
CA VAL A 38 3.54 -14.58 3.66
C VAL A 38 2.57 -15.33 2.76
N SER A 39 1.36 -14.81 2.61
CA SER A 39 0.36 -15.39 1.72
C SER A 39 0.79 -15.27 0.26
N PRO A 40 0.52 -16.26 -0.60
CA PRO A 40 0.74 -16.14 -2.05
C PRO A 40 0.00 -14.93 -2.66
N ALA A 41 -1.12 -14.53 -2.07
CA ALA A 41 -1.91 -13.38 -2.50
C ALA A 41 -1.45 -12.04 -1.87
N ALA A 42 -0.41 -12.04 -1.02
CA ALA A 42 0.02 -10.85 -0.30
C ALA A 42 0.37 -9.69 -1.25
N LYS A 43 1.08 -9.98 -2.34
CA LYS A 43 1.51 -8.95 -3.30
C LYS A 43 0.31 -8.25 -3.96
N SER A 44 -0.67 -9.01 -4.44
CA SER A 44 -1.86 -8.44 -5.09
C SER A 44 -2.71 -7.64 -4.10
N ARG A 45 -2.90 -8.16 -2.88
CA ARG A 45 -3.65 -7.47 -1.81
C ARG A 45 -3.01 -6.15 -1.41
N ILE A 46 -1.68 -6.12 -1.25
CA ILE A 46 -0.95 -4.89 -0.94
C ILE A 46 -1.09 -3.87 -2.07
N GLN A 47 -0.99 -4.31 -3.33
CA GLN A 47 -1.18 -3.42 -4.48
C GLN A 47 -2.59 -2.86 -4.55
N GLU A 48 -3.60 -3.70 -4.34
CA GLU A 48 -5.00 -3.27 -4.31
C GLU A 48 -5.27 -2.25 -3.20
N LYS A 49 -4.78 -2.51 -2.00
CA LYS A 49 -4.89 -1.59 -0.86
C LYS A 49 -4.22 -0.25 -1.17
N LYS A 50 -2.99 -0.25 -1.69
CA LYS A 50 -2.29 0.97 -2.10
C LYS A 50 -3.03 1.74 -3.17
N LYS A 51 -3.61 1.06 -4.16
CA LYS A 51 -4.46 1.71 -5.18
C LYS A 51 -5.68 2.35 -4.55
N ALA A 52 -6.38 1.64 -3.66
CA ALA A 52 -7.55 2.16 -2.97
C ALA A 52 -7.20 3.40 -2.11
N ASP A 53 -6.10 3.35 -1.38
CA ASP A 53 -5.60 4.47 -0.58
C ASP A 53 -5.23 5.67 -1.47
N PHE A 54 -4.55 5.44 -2.59
CA PHE A 54 -4.25 6.49 -3.58
C PHE A 54 -5.53 7.17 -4.11
N TYR A 55 -6.54 6.39 -4.52
CA TYR A 55 -7.79 6.94 -5.02
C TYR A 55 -8.56 7.75 -3.96
N ARG A 56 -8.48 7.34 -2.71
CA ARG A 56 -9.19 7.98 -1.60
C ARG A 56 -8.47 9.23 -1.11
N ASP A 57 -7.15 9.17 -0.96
CA ASP A 57 -6.39 10.17 -0.19
C ASP A 57 -5.54 11.08 -1.09
N GLU A 58 -4.92 10.53 -2.14
CA GLU A 58 -3.96 11.26 -2.99
C GLU A 58 -4.59 11.88 -4.24
N LEU A 59 -5.51 11.16 -4.88
CA LEU A 59 -6.17 11.62 -6.11
C LEU A 59 -7.05 12.87 -5.89
N PRO A 60 -7.86 12.99 -4.82
CA PRO A 60 -8.72 14.17 -4.66
C PRO A 60 -7.95 15.49 -4.48
N PRO A 61 -6.87 15.57 -3.67
CA PRO A 61 -5.99 16.74 -3.66
C PRO A 61 -5.41 17.08 -5.03
N PHE A 62 -4.94 16.08 -5.78
CA PHE A 62 -4.41 16.29 -7.13
C PHE A 62 -5.46 16.91 -8.06
N LEU A 63 -6.68 16.38 -8.09
CA LEU A 63 -7.77 16.92 -8.91
C LEU A 63 -8.13 18.36 -8.52
N ARG A 64 -8.05 18.71 -7.24
CA ARG A 64 -8.22 20.10 -6.81
C ARG A 64 -7.12 21.00 -7.37
N GLN A 65 -5.87 20.55 -7.37
CA GLN A 65 -4.75 21.30 -7.93
C GLN A 65 -4.90 21.50 -9.44
N VAL A 66 -5.26 20.45 -10.17
CA VAL A 66 -5.58 20.51 -11.62
C VAL A 66 -6.64 21.58 -11.89
N ARG A 67 -7.73 21.57 -11.10
CA ARG A 67 -8.80 22.56 -11.23
C ARG A 67 -8.34 23.98 -10.90
N LEU A 68 -7.54 24.17 -9.86
CA LEU A 68 -7.01 25.48 -9.45
C LEU A 68 -6.08 26.08 -10.51
N LEU A 69 -5.29 25.24 -11.17
CA LEU A 69 -4.39 25.64 -12.26
C LEU A 69 -5.12 25.84 -13.59
N GLY A 70 -6.42 25.55 -13.67
CA GLY A 70 -7.21 25.67 -14.89
C GLY A 70 -6.85 24.64 -15.97
N LEU A 71 -6.17 23.56 -15.59
CA LEU A 71 -5.77 22.49 -16.51
C LEU A 71 -7.01 21.73 -17.00
N LYS A 72 -7.06 21.49 -18.31
CA LYS A 72 -8.12 20.73 -18.97
C LYS A 72 -7.65 19.29 -19.20
N GLY A 73 -8.59 18.41 -19.54
CA GLY A 73 -8.28 17.02 -19.87
C GLY A 73 -7.24 16.88 -21.00
N SER A 74 -7.20 17.83 -21.95
CA SER A 74 -6.16 17.90 -22.98
C SER A 74 -4.75 18.00 -22.39
N ASP A 75 -4.58 18.81 -21.36
CA ASP A 75 -3.27 19.10 -20.73
C ASP A 75 -2.83 17.92 -19.85
N LEU A 76 -3.79 17.15 -19.34
CA LEU A 76 -3.53 15.90 -18.63
C LEU A 76 -3.14 14.75 -19.56
N THR A 77 -3.37 14.86 -20.87
CA THR A 77 -2.98 13.83 -21.84
C THR A 77 -1.47 13.67 -21.91
N GLU A 78 -0.72 14.78 -21.81
CA GLU A 78 0.75 14.75 -21.73
C GLU A 78 1.21 14.05 -20.46
N LEU A 79 0.55 14.31 -19.32
CA LEU A 79 0.80 13.60 -18.06
C LEU A 79 0.53 12.10 -18.17
N LEU A 80 -0.54 11.70 -18.86
CA LEU A 80 -0.87 10.30 -19.09
C LEU A 80 0.16 9.60 -19.99
N HIS A 81 0.71 10.30 -21.00
CA HIS A 81 1.77 9.76 -21.86
C HIS A 81 3.05 9.46 -21.06
N VAL A 82 3.45 10.36 -20.16
CA VAL A 82 4.61 10.13 -19.27
C VAL A 82 4.40 8.93 -18.33
N ILE A 83 3.16 8.68 -17.89
CA ILE A 83 2.84 7.51 -17.07
C ILE A 83 2.98 6.23 -17.93
N GLN A 84 2.50 6.23 -19.18
CA GLN A 84 2.60 5.08 -20.08
C GLN A 84 4.05 4.71 -20.42
N GLU A 85 4.94 5.68 -20.60
CA GLU A 85 6.37 5.41 -20.84
C GLU A 85 7.07 4.73 -19.64
N ASN A 86 6.51 4.83 -18.44
CA ASN A 86 7.01 4.15 -17.25
C ASN A 86 6.40 2.76 -17.03
N GLU A 87 5.37 2.37 -17.78
CA GLU A 87 4.83 0.99 -17.75
C GLU A 87 5.72 0.00 -18.55
N ASP A 88 6.55 0.49 -19.46
CA ASP A 88 7.41 -0.29 -20.36
C ASP A 88 8.86 -0.52 -19.85
N LYS A 89 9.16 -0.17 -18.59
CA LYS A 89 10.46 -0.44 -17.93
C LYS A 89 10.32 -1.26 -16.66
#